data_AF-A0A225D119-F1
#
_entry.id   AF-A0A225D119-F1
#
_cell.length_a   1.000
_cell.length_b   1.000
_cell.length_c   1.000
_cell.angle_alpha   90.00
_cell.angle_beta   90.00
_cell.angle_gamma   90.00
#
_symmetry.space_group_name_H-M   'P 1'
#
loop_
_entity.id
_entity.type
_entity.pdbx_description
1 polymer ?
#
loop_
_entity_poly.entity_id
_entity_poly.type
_entity_poly.pdbx_seq_one_letter_code
_entity_poly.pdbx_strand_id
1 'polypeptide(L)'
;MAWFRCIICGENFPSQTVGESRSVGFYVTRFVEAADTEAAEAAALQGLRAEPKLAPPQGYMPTGQARVLFEEIVEVAGGQVPAIQPGIAWHPMEAADAELSPVPNPAA
;
A
#
# COMPACT_ATOMS: atom_id res chain seq x y z
N MET A 1 1.48 1.62 -27.34
CA MET A 1 1.70 1.89 -25.91
C MET A 1 2.25 0.61 -25.29
N ALA A 2 3.03 0.76 -24.22
CA ALA A 2 3.64 -0.38 -23.56
C ALA A 2 2.85 -0.72 -22.30
N TRP A 3 2.94 -1.97 -21.86
CA TRP A 3 2.37 -2.40 -20.60
C TRP A 3 3.43 -2.31 -19.51
N PHE A 4 3.05 -1.86 -18.34
CA PHE A 4 3.94 -1.74 -17.19
C PHE A 4 3.38 -2.54 -16.03
N ARG A 5 4.24 -3.33 -15.40
CA ARG A 5 3.99 -4.00 -14.12
C ARG A 5 4.51 -3.13 -13.00
N CYS A 6 3.61 -2.57 -12.20
CA CYS A 6 3.91 -1.78 -11.02
C CYS A 6 3.76 -2.66 -9.77
N ILE A 7 4.84 -2.87 -9.02
CA ILE A 7 4.82 -3.46 -7.68
C ILE A 7 4.75 -2.32 -6.67
N ILE A 8 3.71 -2.31 -5.85
CA ILE A 8 3.37 -1.18 -5.01
C ILE A 8 3.19 -1.67 -3.57
N CYS A 9 3.87 -0.99 -2.64
CA CYS A 9 3.74 -1.16 -1.21
C CYS A 9 3.01 0.06 -0.61
N GLY A 10 1.89 -0.18 0.06
CA GLY A 10 1.19 0.83 0.84
C GLY A 10 1.49 0.66 2.32
N GLU A 11 1.76 1.76 3.03
CA GLU A 11 2.09 1.78 4.46
C GLU A 11 1.14 2.72 5.22
N ASN A 12 0.93 2.43 6.51
CA ASN A 12 0.12 3.23 7.44
C ASN A 12 -1.33 3.45 6.97
N PHE A 13 -1.94 2.43 6.37
CA PHE A 13 -3.36 2.47 6.00
C PHE A 13 -4.24 2.10 7.20
N PRO A 14 -5.38 2.76 7.39
CA PRO A 14 -6.27 2.44 8.50
C PRO A 14 -6.92 1.07 8.30
N SER A 15 -6.77 0.18 9.28
CA SER A 15 -7.54 -1.06 9.34
C SER A 15 -8.63 -0.97 10.39
N GLN A 16 -9.83 -1.43 10.03
CA GLN A 16 -10.91 -1.69 10.98
C GLN A 16 -10.88 -3.16 11.35
N THR A 17 -10.06 -3.52 12.35
CA THR A 17 -10.17 -4.80 13.02
C THR A 17 -10.85 -4.57 14.37
N VAL A 18 -11.76 -5.46 14.75
CA VAL A 18 -12.64 -5.33 15.93
C VAL A 18 -11.87 -4.82 17.16
N GLY A 19 -12.19 -3.59 17.58
CA GLY A 19 -11.75 -3.00 18.85
C GLY A 19 -10.43 -2.24 18.83
N GLU A 20 -9.62 -2.31 17.77
CA GLU A 20 -8.32 -1.62 17.72
C GLU A 20 -8.07 -0.96 16.37
N SER A 21 -7.83 0.36 16.39
CA SER A 21 -7.31 1.11 15.25
C SER A 21 -5.82 0.79 15.08
N ARG A 22 -5.50 -0.21 14.27
CA ARG A 22 -4.13 -0.51 13.86
C ARG A 22 -3.87 -0.04 12.44
N SER A 23 -2.63 0.39 12.21
CA SER A 23 -2.11 0.60 10.86
C SER A 23 -1.82 -0.76 10.21
N VAL A 24 -2.14 -0.87 8.93
CA VAL A 24 -1.75 -2.02 8.09
C VAL A 24 -0.96 -1.53 6.90
N GLY A 25 -0.10 -2.42 6.40
CA GLY A 25 0.50 -2.27 5.09
C GLY A 25 -0.16 -3.20 4.08
N PHE A 26 0.09 -2.95 2.80
CA PHE A 26 -0.35 -3.81 1.73
C PHE A 26 0.63 -3.88 0.57
N TYR A 27 0.59 -5.01 -0.12
CA TYR A 27 1.25 -5.22 -1.39
C TYR A 27 0.21 -5.40 -2.49
N VAL A 28 0.45 -4.76 -3.63
CA VAL A 28 -0.40 -4.88 -4.80
C VAL A 28 0.41 -4.75 -6.07
N THR A 29 0.08 -5.58 -7.04
CA THR A 29 0.62 -5.48 -8.39
C THR A 29 -0.46 -4.90 -9.31
N ARG A 30 -0.11 -3.88 -10.07
CA ARG A 30 -0.99 -3.27 -11.08
C ARG A 30 -0.33 -3.33 -12.44
N PHE A 31 -1.08 -3.82 -13.43
CA PHE A 31 -0.67 -3.78 -14.82
C PHE A 31 -1.39 -2.62 -15.51
N VAL A 32 -0.64 -1.67 -16.05
CA VAL A 32 -1.20 -0.47 -16.68
C VAL A 32 -0.60 -0.26 -18.06
N GLU A 33 -1.42 0.21 -18.99
CA GLU A 33 -0.95 0.65 -20.30
C GLU A 33 -0.56 2.12 -20.21
N ALA A 34 0.67 2.46 -20.61
CA ALA A 34 1.18 3.81 -20.53
C ALA A 34 2.18 4.11 -21.67
N ALA A 35 2.51 5.40 -21.82
CA ALA A 35 3.52 5.84 -22.78
C ALA A 35 4.95 5.63 -22.26
N ASP A 36 5.15 5.81 -20.95
CA ASP A 36 6.43 5.73 -20.26
C ASP A 36 6.23 5.38 -18.77
N THR A 37 7.32 5.25 -18.03
CA THR A 37 7.34 4.90 -16.60
C THR A 37 6.59 5.92 -15.73
N GLU A 38 6.71 7.22 -16.02
CA GLU A 38 6.07 8.28 -15.23
C GLU A 38 4.54 8.26 -15.41
N ALA A 39 4.10 8.08 -16.66
CA ALA A 39 2.70 7.87 -16.98
C ALA A 39 2.15 6.56 -16.36
N ALA A 40 2.96 5.50 -16.30
CA ALA A 40 2.59 4.25 -15.65
C ALA A 40 2.40 4.43 -14.14
N GLU A 41 3.32 5.13 -13.47
CA GLU A 41 3.21 5.45 -12.05
C GLU A 41 1.93 6.24 -11.75
N ALA A 42 1.67 7.30 -12.52
CA ALA A 42 0.46 8.10 -12.37
C ALA A 42 -0.82 7.28 -12.59
N ALA A 43 -0.87 6.44 -13.62
CA ALA A 43 -2.01 5.59 -13.92
C ALA A 43 -2.26 4.54 -12.83
N ALA A 44 -1.20 3.89 -12.34
CA ALA A 44 -1.28 2.92 -11.27
C ALA A 44 -1.74 3.57 -9.95
N LEU A 45 -1.22 4.75 -9.62
CA LEU A 45 -1.63 5.51 -8.44
C LEU A 45 -3.11 5.95 -8.52
N GLN A 46 -3.57 6.39 -9.69
CA GLN A 46 -4.99 6.69 -9.91
C GLN A 46 -5.86 5.45 -9.72
N GLY A 47 -5.42 4.30 -10.23
CA GLY A 47 -6.11 3.02 -10.04
C GLY A 47 -6.22 2.64 -8.56
N LEU A 48 -5.18 2.87 -7.77
CA LEU A 48 -5.21 2.64 -6.32
C LEU A 48 -6.16 3.58 -5.58
N ARG A 49 -6.21 4.86 -5.97
CA ARG A 49 -7.15 5.82 -5.36
C ARG A 49 -8.61 5.46 -5.62
N ALA A 50 -8.89 4.81 -6.75
CA ALA A 50 -10.24 4.34 -7.10
C ALA A 50 -10.60 2.98 -6.47
N GLU A 51 -9.66 2.30 -5.80
CA GLU A 51 -9.87 0.98 -5.24
C GLU A 51 -10.77 1.05 -3.98
N PRO A 52 -11.96 0.43 -4.00
CA PRO A 52 -12.88 0.48 -2.85
C PRO A 52 -12.29 -0.14 -1.58
N LYS A 53 -11.39 -1.11 -1.72
CA LYS A 53 -10.71 -1.75 -0.57
C LYS A 53 -9.71 -0.84 0.15
N LEU A 54 -9.25 0.22 -0.53
CA LEU A 54 -8.37 1.24 0.05
C LEU A 54 -9.14 2.49 0.50
N ALA A 55 -10.46 2.52 0.25
CA ALA A 55 -11.28 3.64 0.66
C ALA A 55 -11.30 3.75 2.20
N PRO A 56 -11.03 4.95 2.75
CA PRO A 56 -11.01 5.11 4.19
C PRO A 56 -12.41 4.92 4.79
N PRO A 57 -12.50 4.52 6.07
CA PRO A 57 -13.76 4.45 6.79
C PRO A 57 -14.54 5.77 6.72
N GLN A 58 -15.87 5.71 6.77
CA GLN A 58 -16.69 6.90 6.90
C GLN A 58 -16.29 7.68 8.18
N GLY A 59 -15.95 8.97 8.01
CA GLY A 59 -15.50 9.82 9.11
C GLY A 59 -14.01 9.75 9.45
N TYR A 60 -13.22 8.97 8.72
CA TYR A 60 -11.76 8.95 8.88
C TYR A 60 -11.15 10.28 8.42
N MET A 61 -10.40 10.94 9.31
CA MET A 61 -9.58 12.08 8.93
C MET A 61 -8.21 11.61 8.45
N PRO A 62 -7.77 11.99 7.23
CA PRO A 62 -6.43 11.68 6.75
C PRO A 62 -5.38 12.20 7.73
N THR A 63 -4.59 11.28 8.30
CA THR A 63 -3.50 11.61 9.24
C THR A 63 -2.25 12.12 8.54
N GLY A 64 -2.19 12.02 7.20
CA GLY A 64 -1.00 12.32 6.40
C GLY A 64 0.12 11.27 6.53
N GLN A 65 -0.07 10.22 7.33
CA GLN A 65 0.92 9.18 7.57
C GLN A 65 0.87 8.05 6.54
N ALA A 66 -0.25 7.89 5.83
CA ALA A 66 -0.42 6.88 4.78
C ALA A 66 0.53 7.18 3.60
N ARG A 67 1.31 6.19 3.19
CA ARG A 67 2.30 6.31 2.12
C ARG A 67 2.11 5.21 1.10
N VAL A 68 2.34 5.54 -0.17
CA VAL A 68 2.37 4.57 -1.26
C VAL A 68 3.74 4.65 -1.89
N LEU A 69 4.43 3.52 -1.96
CA LEU A 69 5.77 3.37 -2.50
C LEU A 69 5.70 2.44 -3.71
N PHE A 70 6.29 2.86 -4.82
CA PHE A 70 6.51 2.00 -5.97
C PHE A 70 7.85 1.29 -5.78
N GLU A 71 7.82 -0.01 -5.52
CA GLU A 71 9.03 -0.81 -5.37
C GLU A 71 9.67 -1.12 -6.72
N GLU A 72 8.84 -1.37 -7.72
CA GLU A 72 9.29 -1.74 -9.07
C GLU A 72 8.29 -1.27 -10.11
N ILE A 73 8.76 -0.68 -11.21
CA ILE A 73 7.98 -0.40 -12.41
C ILE A 73 8.76 -0.94 -13.60
N VAL A 74 8.23 -1.97 -14.26
CA VAL A 74 8.91 -2.65 -15.36
C VAL A 74 8.00 -2.74 -16.57
N GLU A 75 8.54 -2.43 -17.75
CA GLU A 75 7.86 -2.68 -19.01
C GLU A 75 7.73 -4.20 -19.26
N VAL A 76 6.53 -4.66 -19.58
CA VAL A 76 6.21 -6.06 -19.84
C VAL A 76 5.50 -6.23 -21.16
N ALA A 77 5.62 -7.40 -21.77
CA ALA A 77 4.86 -7.72 -22.97
C ALA A 77 3.38 -7.88 -22.62
N GLY A 78 2.47 -7.47 -23.52
CA GLY A 78 1.03 -7.60 -23.30
C GLY A 78 0.56 -9.03 -23.01
N GLY A 79 1.28 -10.06 -23.50
CA GLY A 79 1.00 -11.46 -23.20
C GLY A 79 1.33 -11.89 -21.76
N GLN A 80 2.04 -11.06 -20.98
CA GLN A 80 2.34 -11.27 -19.56
C GLN A 80 1.32 -10.57 -18.65
N VAL A 81 0.40 -9.79 -19.22
CA VAL A 81 -0.65 -9.10 -18.48
C VAL A 81 -1.76 -10.10 -18.17
N PRO A 82 -2.10 -10.32 -16.89
CA PRO A 82 -3.18 -11.22 -16.53
C PRO A 82 -4.52 -10.63 -17.00
N ALA A 83 -5.46 -11.50 -17.39
CA ALA A 83 -6.80 -11.08 -17.78
C ALA A 83 -7.58 -10.37 -16.65
N ILE A 84 -7.20 -10.62 -15.40
CA ILE A 84 -7.76 -10.02 -14.19
C ILE A 84 -6.62 -9.44 -13.36
N GLN A 85 -6.77 -8.21 -12.89
CA GLN A 85 -5.78 -7.56 -12.05
C GLN A 85 -5.58 -8.35 -10.74
N PRO A 86 -4.33 -8.49 -10.26
CA PRO A 86 -4.05 -9.10 -8.97
C PRO A 86 -4.78 -8.41 -7.81
N GLY A 87 -5.12 -9.20 -6.80
CA GLY A 87 -5.70 -8.69 -5.55
C GLY A 87 -4.69 -7.91 -4.71
N ILE A 88 -5.17 -7.43 -3.56
CA ILE A 88 -4.34 -6.78 -2.55
C ILE A 88 -3.99 -7.81 -1.48
N ALA A 89 -2.70 -7.93 -1.18
CA ALA A 89 -2.19 -8.72 -0.07
C ALA A 89 -1.94 -7.79 1.13
N TRP A 90 -2.59 -8.04 2.25
CA TRP A 90 -2.49 -7.21 3.45
C TRP A 90 -1.51 -7.82 4.44
N HIS A 91 -0.76 -6.98 5.16
CA HIS A 91 0.08 -7.42 6.26
C HIS A 91 -0.06 -6.49 7.48
N PRO A 92 0.07 -7.02 8.70
CA PRO A 92 0.11 -6.18 9.88
C PRO A 92 1.34 -5.27 9.82
N MET A 93 1.17 -4.02 10.26
CA MET A 93 2.26 -3.10 10.49
C MET A 93 2.30 -2.90 12.01
N GLU A 94 3.35 -3.39 12.67
CA GLU A 94 3.53 -3.08 14.09
C GLU A 94 3.58 -1.55 14.22
N ALA A 95 2.78 -1.00 15.14
CA ALA A 95 2.91 0.39 15.49
C ALA A 95 4.34 0.57 15.99
N ALA A 96 5.13 1.41 15.31
CA ALA A 96 6.45 1.78 15.79
C ALA A 96 6.31 2.31 17.23
N ASP A 97 6.80 1.51 18.17
CA ASP A 97 6.92 1.76 19.61
C ASP A 97 5.66 2.15 20.39
N ALA A 98 4.93 1.14 20.86
CA ALA A 98 4.49 1.16 22.25
C ALA A 98 5.46 0.29 23.06
N GLU A 99 6.14 0.90 24.03
CA GLU A 99 7.04 0.28 25.03
C GLU A 99 8.51 0.03 24.67
N LEU A 100 9.30 1.10 24.62
CA LEU A 100 10.53 1.14 25.42
C LEU A 100 10.22 1.84 26.75
N SER A 101 9.45 1.18 27.61
CA SER A 101 9.38 1.56 29.02
C SER A 101 10.78 1.32 29.61
N PRO A 102 11.49 2.34 30.13
CA PRO A 102 12.79 2.11 30.75
C PRO A 102 12.57 1.21 31.97
N VAL A 103 13.06 -0.04 31.88
CA VAL A 103 13.08 -0.97 33.01
C VAL A 103 13.76 -0.23 34.18
N PRO A 104 13.08 0.05 35.30
CA PRO A 104 13.76 0.64 36.45
C PRO A 104 14.76 -0.41 36.97
N ASN A 105 16.05 -0.08 36.87
CA ASN A 105 17.13 -0.89 37.41
C ASN A 105 16.93 -1.07 38.92
N PRO A 106 16.69 -2.29 39.44
CA PRO A 106 16.73 -2.52 40.87
C PRO A 106 18.20 -2.66 41.27
N ALA A 107 18.85 -1.52 41.51
CA ALA A 107 20.14 -1.51 42.18
C ALA A 107 19.93 -1.86 43.67
N ALA A 108 20.63 -2.92 44.07
CA ALA A 108 20.69 -3.53 45.39
C ALA A 108 21.29 -2.64 46.48
#